data_AF-A0A383VRH6-F1
#
_entry.id   AF-A0A383VRH6-F1
#
_cell.length_a   1.000
_cell.length_b   1.000
_cell.length_c   1.000
_cell.angle_alpha   90.00
_cell.angle_beta   90.00
_cell.angle_gamma   90.00
#
_symmetry.space_group_name_H-M   'P 1'
#
loop_
_entity.id
_entity.type
_entity.pdbx_description
1 polymer ?
#
loop_
_entity_poly.entity_id
_entity_poly.type
_entity_poly.pdbx_seq_one_letter_code
_entity_poly.pdbx_strand_id
1 'polypeptide(L)'
;MALRFTQRAQAGVLSGRQQAPAPVVRVPSATGAARCNISQMAASGAMESCSSSRANQATVVRCSAAAMQAVQQQHRTAEGLQAPHGDKLVNLMVPAEQRQAVIDSCTKTIECSDRNACDVELLCVGGFSPLEGFMNQADYDSVVANMRLTSGLLFGLPIVLDTNSEDVSPGDKVLLTYQGTAIAAVTIDSKWSPNKPLECLKCYGTSSLEHPAVQMVAMERGKYYM
;
A
#
# COMPACT_ATOMS: atom_id res chain seq x y z
N MET A 1 22.58 37.20 -20.68
CA MET A 1 21.60 38.19 -20.18
C MET A 1 21.01 37.59 -18.90
N ALA A 2 21.58 37.81 -17.70
CA ALA A 2 21.66 39.07 -16.90
C ALA A 2 20.34 39.29 -16.11
N LEU A 3 20.25 39.51 -14.78
CA LEU A 3 21.15 39.78 -13.62
C LEU A 3 20.32 39.51 -12.30
N ARG A 4 20.80 39.34 -11.04
CA ARG A 4 22.09 38.98 -10.36
C ARG A 4 21.83 38.83 -8.82
N PHE A 5 22.85 38.39 -8.06
CA PHE A 5 23.03 38.47 -6.58
C PHE A 5 22.22 37.49 -5.68
N THR A 6 22.70 37.05 -4.50
CA THR A 6 23.94 37.40 -3.74
C THR A 6 24.72 36.16 -3.26
N GLN A 7 25.88 36.33 -2.61
CA GLN A 7 26.94 35.31 -2.49
C GLN A 7 27.46 35.12 -1.06
N ARG A 8 27.61 33.87 -0.61
CA ARG A 8 28.78 33.41 0.16
C ARG A 8 28.95 31.89 0.05
N ALA A 9 30.18 31.42 0.10
CA ALA A 9 30.55 30.03 -0.16
C ALA A 9 31.41 29.44 0.96
N GLN A 10 31.33 28.12 1.12
CA GLN A 10 32.48 27.29 1.46
C GLN A 10 32.58 26.20 0.39
N ALA A 11 33.79 25.89 -0.06
CA ALA A 11 34.03 24.88 -1.08
C ALA A 11 34.31 23.52 -0.41
N GLY A 12 33.41 22.56 -0.62
CA GLY A 12 33.61 21.14 -0.29
C GLY A 12 33.71 20.33 -1.58
N VAL A 13 34.86 19.70 -1.83
CA VAL A 13 35.07 18.91 -3.05
C VAL A 13 34.35 17.57 -2.92
N LEU A 14 33.29 17.36 -3.71
CA LEU A 14 32.79 16.01 -4.01
C LEU A 14 32.53 15.82 -5.50
N SER A 15 33.11 14.73 -5.99
CA SER A 15 32.96 14.12 -7.31
C SER A 15 31.52 14.11 -7.83
N GLY A 16 31.37 14.30 -9.15
CA GLY A 16 30.10 14.16 -9.83
C GLY A 16 29.58 12.72 -9.77
N ARG A 17 28.65 12.44 -8.84
CA ARG A 17 27.77 11.28 -8.96
C ARG A 17 26.83 11.53 -10.14
N GLN A 18 27.00 10.75 -11.21
CA GLN A 18 25.88 10.47 -12.11
C GLN A 18 24.77 9.86 -11.25
N GLN A 19 23.60 10.49 -11.21
CA GLN A 19 22.42 9.84 -10.62
C GLN A 19 22.11 8.62 -11.48
N ALA A 20 22.21 7.43 -10.87
CA ALA A 20 21.74 6.21 -11.50
C ALA A 20 20.24 6.39 -11.82
N PRO A 21 19.78 6.09 -13.04
CA PRO A 21 18.39 6.30 -13.41
C PRO A 21 17.50 5.41 -12.54
N ALA A 22 16.49 6.01 -11.88
CA ALA A 22 15.71 5.35 -10.84
C ALA A 22 15.14 4.00 -11.34
N PRO A 23 15.12 2.95 -10.50
CA PRO A 23 14.65 1.63 -10.91
C PRO A 23 13.22 1.72 -11.41
N VAL A 24 12.94 1.25 -12.64
CA VAL A 24 11.57 1.21 -13.17
C VAL A 24 10.96 -0.13 -12.80
N VAL A 25 10.01 -0.07 -11.89
CA VAL A 25 9.37 -1.22 -11.26
C VAL A 25 8.10 -1.61 -11.99
N ARG A 26 7.96 -2.90 -12.35
CA ARG A 26 6.73 -3.42 -12.93
C ARG A 26 5.71 -3.65 -11.83
N VAL A 27 4.64 -2.87 -11.82
CA VAL A 27 3.49 -3.09 -10.95
C VAL A 27 2.53 -4.06 -11.67
N PRO A 28 2.41 -5.33 -11.23
CA PRO A 28 1.44 -6.27 -11.78
C PRO A 28 -0.01 -5.83 -11.46
N SER A 29 -0.94 -6.41 -12.20
CA SER A 29 -2.36 -6.16 -12.06
C SER A 29 -2.98 -7.20 -11.10
N ALA A 30 -3.89 -6.74 -10.23
CA ALA A 30 -4.33 -7.42 -9.01
C ALA A 30 -5.27 -8.60 -9.30
N THR A 31 -4.66 -9.75 -9.63
CA THR A 31 -5.38 -10.97 -10.04
C THR A 31 -6.05 -11.64 -8.83
N GLY A 32 -7.36 -11.43 -8.68
CA GLY A 32 -8.15 -11.90 -7.54
C GLY A 32 -8.14 -13.42 -7.32
N ALA A 33 -7.82 -13.85 -6.10
CA ALA A 33 -7.69 -15.26 -5.72
C ALA A 33 -8.99 -15.87 -5.16
N ALA A 34 -9.17 -17.16 -5.43
CA ALA A 34 -10.38 -17.95 -5.21
C ALA A 34 -11.02 -17.88 -3.80
N ARG A 35 -12.36 -17.88 -3.76
CA ARG A 35 -13.16 -18.12 -2.54
C ARG A 35 -12.89 -19.53 -2.00
N CYS A 36 -12.60 -19.64 -0.70
CA CYS A 36 -12.56 -20.92 0.01
C CYS A 36 -13.66 -20.98 1.08
N ASN A 37 -14.51 -22.01 1.05
CA ASN A 37 -15.65 -22.14 1.96
C ASN A 37 -15.20 -22.69 3.32
N ILE A 38 -15.19 -21.86 4.36
CA ILE A 38 -15.07 -22.34 5.75
C ILE A 38 -16.43 -22.87 6.22
N SER A 39 -16.68 -24.15 5.90
CA SER A 39 -17.86 -24.90 6.34
C SER A 39 -17.51 -26.25 6.99
N GLN A 40 -16.34 -26.34 7.64
CA GLN A 40 -15.93 -27.52 8.43
C GLN A 40 -14.83 -27.15 9.44
N MET A 41 -15.20 -27.05 10.73
CA MET A 41 -14.35 -27.28 11.92
C MET A 41 -15.26 -27.24 13.17
N ALA A 42 -16.06 -28.29 13.32
CA ALA A 42 -16.71 -28.62 14.59
C ALA A 42 -15.91 -29.73 15.30
N ALA A 43 -16.15 -29.90 16.60
CA ALA A 43 -15.57 -30.93 17.46
C ALA A 43 -14.06 -30.83 17.78
N SER A 44 -13.74 -30.07 18.83
CA SER A 44 -13.05 -30.66 19.98
C SER A 44 -13.69 -30.11 21.26
N GLY A 45 -13.86 -30.95 22.28
CA GLY A 45 -14.71 -30.66 23.43
C GLY A 45 -13.94 -30.35 24.72
N ALA A 46 -14.41 -29.35 25.46
CA ALA A 46 -14.06 -29.11 26.85
C ALA A 46 -15.30 -28.57 27.60
N MET A 47 -16.23 -29.46 27.94
CA MET A 47 -17.34 -29.14 28.85
C MET A 47 -16.89 -29.34 30.29
N GLU A 48 -16.55 -28.26 30.99
CA GLU A 48 -16.46 -28.25 32.45
C GLU A 48 -17.56 -27.35 33.02
N SER A 49 -18.49 -27.95 33.78
CA SER A 49 -19.60 -27.25 34.41
C SER A 49 -19.14 -26.54 35.68
N CYS A 50 -19.27 -25.22 35.75
CA CYS A 50 -19.12 -24.46 36.99
C CYS A 50 -20.44 -23.79 37.38
N SER A 51 -20.89 -24.01 38.61
CA SER A 51 -22.19 -23.57 39.10
C SER A 51 -22.20 -22.09 39.51
N SER A 52 -23.37 -21.46 39.42
CA SER A 52 -23.52 -20.03 39.64
C SER A 52 -23.30 -19.63 41.11
N SER A 53 -22.32 -18.76 41.37
CA SER A 53 -22.32 -17.88 42.54
C SER A 53 -21.84 -16.48 42.16
N ARG A 54 -22.39 -15.44 42.81
CA ARG A 54 -22.05 -14.04 42.54
C ARG A 54 -20.90 -13.60 43.44
N ALA A 55 -19.70 -13.43 42.87
CA ALA A 55 -18.61 -12.68 43.49
C ALA A 55 -17.92 -11.82 42.43
N ASN A 56 -17.95 -10.50 42.61
CA ASN A 56 -17.26 -9.56 41.70
C ASN A 56 -15.77 -9.47 42.07
N GLN A 57 -15.00 -10.50 41.72
CA GLN A 57 -13.54 -10.48 41.81
C GLN A 57 -12.93 -10.37 40.41
N ALA A 58 -12.07 -9.38 40.22
CA ALA A 58 -11.32 -9.22 38.98
C ALA A 58 -10.21 -10.29 38.91
N THR A 59 -10.52 -11.44 38.33
CA THR A 59 -9.55 -12.51 38.07
C THR A 59 -8.48 -12.01 37.12
N VAL A 60 -7.33 -11.60 37.66
CA VAL A 60 -6.15 -11.24 36.87
C VAL A 60 -5.58 -12.52 36.27
N VAL A 61 -6.02 -12.84 35.04
CA VAL A 61 -5.50 -13.96 34.25
C VAL A 61 -4.03 -13.68 33.92
N ARG A 62 -3.13 -14.20 34.75
CA ARG A 62 -1.68 -14.11 34.54
C ARG A 62 -1.31 -15.00 33.37
N CYS A 63 -1.23 -14.42 32.17
CA CYS A 63 -0.62 -15.06 31.01
C CYS A 63 0.80 -15.52 31.39
N SER A 64 1.09 -16.81 31.25
CA SER A 64 2.36 -17.38 31.70
C SER A 64 3.51 -16.91 30.80
N ALA A 65 4.74 -16.93 31.31
CA ALA A 65 5.92 -16.58 30.51
C ALA A 65 6.03 -17.48 29.26
N ALA A 66 5.64 -18.76 29.36
CA ALA A 66 5.57 -19.68 28.24
C ALA A 66 4.47 -19.32 27.22
N ALA A 67 3.31 -18.85 27.66
CA ALA A 67 2.25 -18.38 26.74
C ALA A 67 2.65 -17.05 26.05
N MET A 68 3.29 -16.14 26.77
CA MET A 68 3.92 -14.94 26.19
C MET A 68 4.98 -15.32 25.13
N GLN A 69 5.84 -16.30 25.43
CA GLN A 69 6.86 -16.80 24.49
C GLN A 69 6.25 -17.49 23.26
N ALA A 70 5.17 -18.27 23.43
CA ALA A 70 4.47 -18.91 22.32
C ALA A 70 3.84 -17.87 21.36
N VAL A 71 3.15 -16.86 21.89
CA VAL A 71 2.62 -15.73 21.10
C VAL A 71 3.76 -14.99 20.39
N GLN A 72 4.91 -14.81 21.07
CA GLN A 72 6.11 -14.20 20.50
C GLN A 72 6.87 -15.07 19.47
N GLN A 73 6.47 -16.33 19.26
CA GLN A 73 7.11 -17.25 18.29
C GLN A 73 6.31 -17.41 16.98
N GLN A 74 5.01 -17.07 16.96
CA GLN A 74 4.13 -17.38 15.83
C GLN A 74 4.23 -16.45 14.60
N HIS A 75 4.86 -15.28 14.72
CA HIS A 75 5.07 -14.34 13.60
C HIS A 75 6.54 -13.88 13.47
N ARG A 76 7.45 -14.84 13.27
CA ARG A 76 8.85 -14.55 12.91
C ARG A 76 9.32 -15.37 11.72
N THR A 77 10.25 -14.80 10.95
CA THR A 77 10.95 -15.52 9.89
C THR A 77 11.94 -16.53 10.47
N ALA A 78 12.47 -17.44 9.65
CA ALA A 78 13.54 -18.37 10.04
C ALA A 78 14.82 -17.66 10.52
N GLU A 79 14.99 -16.38 10.20
CA GLU A 79 16.10 -15.52 10.60
C GLU A 79 15.84 -14.79 11.94
N GLY A 80 14.67 -15.01 12.56
CA GLY A 80 14.27 -14.41 13.84
C GLY A 80 13.73 -12.97 13.75
N LEU A 81 13.65 -12.41 12.53
CA LEU A 81 13.01 -11.13 12.24
C LEU A 81 11.48 -11.23 12.35
N GLN A 82 10.77 -10.10 12.44
CA GLN A 82 9.31 -10.08 12.35
C GLN A 82 8.85 -10.58 10.98
N ALA A 83 7.78 -11.39 10.94
CA ALA A 83 7.18 -11.80 9.67
C ALA A 83 6.60 -10.59 8.91
N PRO A 84 6.74 -10.52 7.57
CA PRO A 84 6.05 -9.53 6.74
C PRO A 84 4.53 -9.61 6.91
N HIS A 85 3.82 -8.51 6.66
CA HIS A 85 2.36 -8.52 6.68
C HIS A 85 1.80 -9.33 5.51
N GLY A 86 0.95 -10.31 5.80
CA GLY A 86 0.56 -11.35 4.85
C GLY A 86 1.63 -12.44 4.62
N ASP A 87 2.58 -12.59 5.55
CA ASP A 87 3.62 -13.63 5.64
C ASP A 87 4.65 -13.69 4.49
N LYS A 88 4.45 -12.91 3.42
CA LYS A 88 5.32 -12.76 2.25
C LYS A 88 5.70 -11.29 2.06
N LEU A 89 6.99 -10.98 1.99
CA LEU A 89 7.46 -9.67 1.52
C LEU A 89 7.30 -9.60 0.00
N VAL A 90 6.55 -8.62 -0.50
CA VAL A 90 6.31 -8.41 -1.93
C VAL A 90 7.32 -7.38 -2.46
N ASN A 91 8.43 -7.84 -3.02
CA ASN A 91 9.41 -6.98 -3.69
C ASN A 91 9.11 -6.95 -5.20
N LEU A 92 8.78 -5.77 -5.73
CA LEU A 92 8.42 -5.57 -7.15
C LEU A 92 9.61 -5.13 -8.02
N MET A 93 10.78 -4.89 -7.42
CA MET A 93 11.95 -4.29 -8.08
C MET A 93 12.45 -5.13 -9.27
N VAL A 94 12.43 -4.54 -10.46
CA VAL A 94 12.86 -5.18 -11.70
C VAL A 94 14.40 -5.23 -11.76
N PRO A 95 15.01 -6.36 -12.15
CA PRO A 95 16.47 -6.45 -12.35
C PRO A 95 16.96 -5.42 -13.37
N ALA A 96 18.14 -4.82 -13.13
CA ALA A 96 18.67 -3.71 -13.92
C ALA A 96 18.73 -4.01 -15.44
N GLU A 97 19.04 -5.25 -15.81
CA GLU A 97 19.05 -5.76 -17.19
C GLU A 97 17.69 -5.66 -17.90
N GLN A 98 16.59 -5.83 -17.17
CA GLN A 98 15.23 -5.83 -17.70
C GLN A 98 14.58 -4.44 -17.66
N ARG A 99 15.17 -3.47 -16.93
CA ARG A 99 14.62 -2.12 -16.73
C ARG A 99 14.24 -1.44 -18.05
N GLN A 100 15.11 -1.50 -19.06
CA GLN A 100 14.84 -0.83 -20.34
C GLN A 100 13.71 -1.51 -21.11
N ALA A 101 13.71 -2.85 -21.20
CA ALA A 101 12.64 -3.60 -21.85
C ALA A 101 11.26 -3.41 -21.19
N VAL A 102 11.21 -3.13 -19.89
CA VAL A 102 9.97 -2.76 -19.20
C VAL A 102 9.50 -1.36 -19.63
N ILE A 103 10.38 -0.36 -19.65
CA ILE A 103 10.10 1.01 -20.14
C ILE A 103 9.60 0.99 -21.58
N ASP A 104 10.33 0.30 -22.47
CA ASP A 104 10.01 0.20 -23.90
C ASP A 104 8.69 -0.53 -24.17
N SER A 105 8.14 -1.23 -23.16
CA SER A 105 6.84 -1.92 -23.25
C SER A 105 5.64 -1.06 -22.84
N CYS A 106 5.86 0.16 -22.34
CA CYS A 106 4.80 1.10 -21.96
C CYS A 106 4.26 1.86 -23.18
N THR A 107 2.93 2.01 -23.27
CA THR A 107 2.24 2.71 -24.36
C THR A 107 1.91 4.16 -24.03
N LYS A 108 1.87 4.51 -22.75
CA LYS A 108 1.48 5.84 -22.22
C LYS A 108 2.37 6.22 -21.03
N THR A 109 2.38 7.50 -20.66
CA THR A 109 3.14 8.02 -19.51
C THR A 109 2.24 8.89 -18.63
N ILE A 110 2.35 8.75 -17.31
CA ILE A 110 1.73 9.64 -16.30
C ILE A 110 2.84 10.19 -15.40
N GLU A 111 2.90 11.52 -15.27
CA GLU A 111 3.68 12.17 -14.21
C GLU A 111 2.90 12.06 -12.90
N CYS A 112 3.54 11.49 -11.88
CA CYS A 112 2.96 11.28 -10.55
C CYS A 112 3.00 12.56 -9.70
N SER A 113 2.01 12.70 -8.82
CA SER A 113 2.09 13.60 -7.67
C SER A 113 3.16 13.12 -6.68
N ASP A 114 3.64 14.01 -5.81
CA ASP A 114 4.57 13.67 -4.72
C ASP A 114 4.08 12.46 -3.89
N ARG A 115 2.77 12.41 -3.62
CA ARG A 115 2.14 11.27 -2.94
C ARG A 115 2.24 9.99 -3.74
N ASN A 116 1.88 10.01 -5.03
CA ASN A 116 1.87 8.79 -5.84
C ASN A 116 3.30 8.29 -6.08
N ALA A 117 4.30 9.17 -6.09
CA ALA A 117 5.71 8.78 -6.08
C ALA A 117 6.12 8.07 -4.78
N CYS A 118 5.69 8.57 -3.61
CA CYS A 118 5.92 7.90 -2.33
C CYS A 118 5.17 6.55 -2.21
N ASP A 119 3.91 6.48 -2.65
CA ASP A 119 3.12 5.25 -2.63
C ASP A 119 3.70 4.22 -3.60
N VAL A 120 4.25 4.64 -4.76
CA VAL A 120 5.07 3.79 -5.63
C VAL A 120 6.31 3.29 -4.90
N GLU A 121 7.12 4.14 -4.25
CA GLU A 121 8.32 3.71 -3.53
C GLU A 121 8.01 2.62 -2.48
N LEU A 122 6.92 2.79 -1.72
CA LEU A 122 6.48 1.83 -0.71
C LEU A 122 5.93 0.52 -1.30
N LEU A 123 5.28 0.55 -2.47
CA LEU A 123 4.96 -0.67 -3.24
C LEU A 123 6.22 -1.37 -3.75
N CYS A 124 7.17 -0.62 -4.32
CA CYS A 124 8.41 -1.15 -4.91
C CYS A 124 9.22 -1.98 -3.92
N VAL A 125 9.43 -1.46 -2.71
CA VAL A 125 10.24 -2.11 -1.66
C VAL A 125 9.45 -3.11 -0.80
N GLY A 126 8.14 -3.27 -1.04
CA GLY A 126 7.27 -4.16 -0.27
C GLY A 126 6.82 -3.62 1.09
N GLY A 127 6.97 -2.33 1.35
CA GLY A 127 6.46 -1.67 2.57
C GLY A 127 4.94 -1.77 2.72
N PHE A 128 4.21 -1.94 1.62
CA PHE A 128 2.77 -2.22 1.59
C PHE A 128 2.41 -3.69 1.34
N SER A 129 3.31 -4.65 1.60
CA SER A 129 2.94 -6.09 1.61
C SER A 129 1.68 -6.30 2.47
N PRO A 130 0.67 -7.06 2.01
CA PRO A 130 0.69 -8.02 0.90
C PRO A 130 0.37 -7.44 -0.50
N LEU A 131 0.23 -6.12 -0.67
CA LEU A 131 -0.13 -5.54 -1.97
C LEU A 131 0.94 -5.82 -3.03
N GLU A 132 0.51 -6.36 -4.17
CA GLU A 132 1.35 -6.50 -5.36
C GLU A 132 1.23 -5.30 -6.32
N GLY A 133 0.42 -4.29 -5.96
CA GLY A 133 0.26 -3.05 -6.71
C GLY A 133 -0.74 -2.10 -6.07
N PHE A 134 -1.20 -1.12 -6.84
CA PHE A 134 -2.34 -0.28 -6.45
C PHE A 134 -3.60 -1.12 -6.29
N MET A 135 -4.48 -0.73 -5.36
CA MET A 135 -5.73 -1.44 -5.09
C MET A 135 -6.70 -1.26 -6.25
N ASN A 136 -7.16 -2.37 -6.85
CA ASN A 136 -8.33 -2.36 -7.71
C ASN A 136 -9.58 -1.88 -6.94
N GLN A 137 -10.67 -1.57 -7.66
CA GLN A 137 -11.91 -1.08 -7.04
C GLN A 137 -12.46 -1.98 -5.91
N ALA A 138 -12.36 -3.31 -6.00
CA ALA A 138 -12.92 -4.22 -4.99
C ALA A 138 -12.10 -4.23 -3.69
N ASP A 139 -10.78 -4.17 -3.77
CA ASP A 139 -9.91 -4.00 -2.60
C ASP A 139 -10.07 -2.59 -1.98
N TYR A 140 -10.18 -1.56 -2.81
CA TYR A 140 -10.49 -0.19 -2.38
C TYR A 140 -11.84 -0.13 -1.62
N ASP A 141 -12.93 -0.65 -2.21
CA ASP A 141 -14.26 -0.62 -1.59
C ASP A 141 -14.30 -1.46 -0.30
N SER A 142 -13.56 -2.59 -0.26
CA SER A 142 -13.42 -3.42 0.94
C SER A 142 -12.64 -2.71 2.06
N VAL A 143 -11.56 -1.98 1.73
CA VAL A 143 -10.77 -1.20 2.70
C VAL A 143 -11.60 -0.03 3.25
N VAL A 144 -12.27 0.74 2.38
CA VAL A 144 -13.14 1.85 2.78
C VAL A 144 -14.34 1.37 3.63
N ALA A 145 -14.87 0.17 3.37
CA ALA A 145 -15.97 -0.37 4.16
C ALA A 145 -15.52 -1.00 5.50
N ASN A 146 -14.41 -1.76 5.51
CA ASN A 146 -14.10 -2.74 6.55
C ASN A 146 -12.66 -2.67 7.11
N MET A 147 -11.80 -1.75 6.63
CA MET A 147 -10.36 -1.71 6.92
C MET A 147 -9.61 -3.01 6.57
N ARG A 148 -10.06 -3.72 5.53
CA ARG A 148 -9.52 -5.01 5.10
C ARG A 148 -9.53 -5.14 3.58
N LEU A 149 -8.49 -5.75 3.03
CA LEU A 149 -8.46 -6.22 1.63
C LEU A 149 -9.52 -7.30 1.41
N THR A 150 -9.83 -7.62 0.16
CA THR A 150 -10.73 -8.73 -0.22
C THR A 150 -10.23 -10.10 0.26
N SER A 151 -8.93 -10.25 0.49
CA SER A 151 -8.28 -11.41 1.13
C SER A 151 -8.56 -11.52 2.65
N GLY A 152 -9.23 -10.52 3.26
CA GLY A 152 -9.51 -10.45 4.68
C GLY A 152 -8.36 -9.90 5.54
N LEU A 153 -7.17 -9.71 4.96
CA LEU A 153 -6.03 -9.11 5.66
C LEU A 153 -6.30 -7.63 6.00
N LEU A 154 -5.87 -7.20 7.20
CA LEU A 154 -6.05 -5.84 7.71
C LEU A 154 -5.29 -4.83 6.84
N PHE A 155 -5.94 -3.79 6.36
CA PHE A 155 -5.29 -2.69 5.65
C PHE A 155 -6.11 -1.40 5.87
N GLY A 156 -5.52 -0.40 6.52
CA GLY A 156 -6.26 0.69 7.14
C GLY A 156 -6.55 1.93 6.27
N LEU A 157 -5.94 2.05 5.10
CA LEU A 157 -6.11 3.18 4.18
C LEU A 157 -5.99 2.71 2.72
N PRO A 158 -6.77 3.27 1.77
CA PRO A 158 -6.68 2.89 0.36
C PRO A 158 -5.42 3.44 -0.31
N ILE A 159 -4.68 2.56 -0.99
CA ILE A 159 -3.52 2.88 -1.83
C ILE A 159 -3.95 2.73 -3.30
N VAL A 160 -4.09 3.84 -4.00
CA VAL A 160 -4.73 3.94 -5.33
C VAL A 160 -3.97 4.92 -6.21
N LEU A 161 -3.88 4.67 -7.51
CA LEU A 161 -3.28 5.62 -8.44
C LEU A 161 -4.35 6.62 -8.90
N ASP A 162 -4.27 7.86 -8.45
CA ASP A 162 -5.18 8.91 -8.92
C ASP A 162 -4.71 9.57 -10.23
N THR A 163 -5.66 9.92 -11.09
CA THR A 163 -5.39 10.70 -12.31
C THR A 163 -6.56 11.58 -12.74
N ASN A 164 -6.23 12.58 -13.57
CA ASN A 164 -7.19 13.40 -14.31
C ASN A 164 -7.19 13.11 -15.82
N SER A 165 -6.30 12.23 -16.33
CA SER A 165 -6.28 11.87 -17.76
C SER A 165 -7.50 11.01 -18.11
N GLU A 166 -8.24 11.43 -19.12
CA GLU A 166 -9.31 10.63 -19.73
C GLU A 166 -8.71 9.51 -20.62
N ASP A 167 -7.52 9.73 -21.18
CA ASP A 167 -6.88 8.94 -22.25
C ASP A 167 -6.43 7.52 -21.85
N VAL A 168 -6.22 7.28 -20.56
CA VAL A 168 -5.75 5.98 -20.03
C VAL A 168 -6.94 5.05 -19.76
N SER A 169 -6.85 3.80 -20.19
CA SER A 169 -7.90 2.78 -20.12
C SER A 169 -7.40 1.48 -19.48
N PRO A 170 -8.29 0.62 -18.97
CA PRO A 170 -7.98 -0.77 -18.63
C PRO A 170 -7.23 -1.49 -19.76
N GLY A 171 -6.19 -2.24 -19.38
CA GLY A 171 -5.29 -2.94 -20.29
C GLY A 171 -4.09 -2.11 -20.80
N ASP A 172 -4.06 -0.79 -20.59
CA ASP A 172 -2.88 0.02 -20.92
C ASP A 172 -1.68 -0.34 -20.02
N LYS A 173 -0.48 -0.20 -20.58
CA LYS A 173 0.79 -0.19 -19.84
C LYS A 173 1.28 1.24 -19.72
N VAL A 174 1.31 1.76 -18.50
CA VAL A 174 1.62 3.15 -18.21
C VAL A 174 2.97 3.26 -17.53
N LEU A 175 3.88 4.04 -18.10
CA LEU A 175 5.10 4.47 -17.44
C LEU A 175 4.75 5.56 -16.43
N LEU A 176 5.10 5.34 -15.17
CA LEU A 176 4.99 6.33 -14.11
C LEU A 176 6.32 7.09 -14.01
N THR A 177 6.26 8.40 -14.18
CA THR A 177 7.40 9.32 -14.04
C THR A 177 7.20 10.26 -12.86
N TYR A 178 8.29 10.76 -12.28
CA TYR A 178 8.28 11.74 -11.21
C TYR A 178 9.51 12.65 -11.33
N GLN A 179 9.28 13.96 -11.35
CA GLN A 179 10.26 14.98 -11.69
C GLN A 179 11.02 14.65 -12.99
N GLY A 180 10.29 14.14 -14.00
CA GLY A 180 10.83 13.70 -15.29
C GLY A 180 11.67 12.40 -15.24
N THR A 181 11.78 11.73 -14.09
CA THR A 181 12.49 10.45 -13.94
C THR A 181 11.49 9.29 -13.93
N ALA A 182 11.70 8.26 -14.75
CA ALA A 182 10.85 7.07 -14.73
C ALA A 182 11.07 6.23 -13.45
N ILE A 183 9.98 5.93 -12.73
CA ILE A 183 9.98 5.23 -11.43
C ILE A 183 9.23 3.88 -11.47
N ALA A 184 8.19 3.73 -12.30
CA ALA A 184 7.44 2.48 -12.38
C ALA A 184 6.76 2.29 -13.74
N ALA A 185 6.23 1.09 -13.97
CA ALA A 185 5.49 0.67 -15.13
C ALA A 185 4.29 -0.17 -14.67
N VAL A 186 3.10 0.41 -14.64
CA VAL A 186 1.86 -0.25 -14.17
C VAL A 186 1.05 -0.78 -15.35
N THR A 187 0.41 -1.93 -15.16
CA THR A 187 -0.64 -2.41 -16.09
C THR A 187 -2.00 -2.16 -15.45
N ILE A 188 -2.86 -1.38 -16.11
CA ILE A 188 -4.13 -0.91 -15.54
C ILE A 188 -5.19 -2.02 -15.56
N ASP A 189 -5.71 -2.45 -14.40
CA ASP A 189 -6.88 -3.34 -14.32
C ASP A 189 -8.20 -2.61 -14.59
N SER A 190 -8.35 -1.43 -13.97
CA SER A 190 -9.65 -0.78 -13.84
C SER A 190 -9.49 0.74 -13.77
N LYS A 191 -10.59 1.47 -13.99
CA LYS A 191 -10.64 2.93 -13.88
C LYS A 191 -12.04 3.31 -13.40
N TRP A 192 -12.14 3.94 -12.22
CA TRP A 192 -13.43 4.28 -11.62
C TRP A 192 -13.43 5.67 -11.00
N SER A 193 -14.62 6.21 -10.77
CA SER A 193 -14.84 7.48 -10.09
C SER A 193 -15.17 7.20 -8.62
N PRO A 194 -14.26 7.47 -7.67
CA PRO A 194 -14.45 7.17 -6.24
C PRO A 194 -15.46 8.11 -5.58
N ASN A 195 -16.16 7.62 -4.54
CA ASN A 195 -16.95 8.47 -3.64
C ASN A 195 -16.04 9.08 -2.57
N LYS A 196 -15.29 10.11 -2.95
CA LYS A 196 -14.33 10.83 -2.09
C LYS A 196 -14.88 11.24 -0.71
N PRO A 197 -16.10 11.82 -0.56
CA PRO A 197 -16.67 12.11 0.75
C PRO A 197 -16.90 10.88 1.64
N LEU A 198 -17.28 9.73 1.04
CA LEU A 198 -17.47 8.47 1.75
C LEU A 198 -16.14 7.88 2.22
N GLU A 199 -15.11 7.89 1.36
CA GLU A 199 -13.73 7.53 1.71
C GLU A 199 -13.25 8.33 2.93
N CYS A 200 -13.36 9.65 2.87
CA CYS A 200 -12.96 10.55 3.94
C CYS A 200 -13.67 10.24 5.27
N LEU A 201 -15.01 10.11 5.24
CA LEU A 201 -15.81 9.81 6.42
C LEU A 201 -15.46 8.44 7.05
N LYS A 202 -15.06 7.47 6.24
CA LYS A 202 -14.72 6.11 6.69
C LYS A 202 -13.27 5.97 7.15
N CYS A 203 -12.32 6.48 6.37
CA CYS A 203 -10.89 6.33 6.59
C CYS A 203 -10.30 7.37 7.55
N TYR A 204 -10.87 8.58 7.59
CA TYR A 204 -10.42 9.66 8.48
C TYR A 204 -11.46 10.06 9.55
N GLY A 205 -12.62 9.39 9.59
CA GLY A 205 -13.68 9.63 10.55
C GLY A 205 -14.44 10.95 10.36
N THR A 206 -14.11 11.75 9.33
CA THR A 206 -14.70 13.06 9.08
C THR A 206 -14.69 13.41 7.60
N SER A 207 -15.63 14.24 7.16
CA SER A 207 -15.67 14.85 5.84
C SER A 207 -15.45 16.38 5.87
N SER A 208 -15.00 16.95 6.99
CA SER A 208 -14.61 18.37 7.06
C SER A 208 -13.31 18.62 6.28
N LEU A 209 -13.32 19.65 5.42
CA LEU A 209 -12.14 20.14 4.70
C LEU A 209 -11.07 20.73 5.63
N GLU A 210 -11.36 20.93 6.91
CA GLU A 210 -10.37 21.32 7.93
C GLU A 210 -9.38 20.18 8.26
N HIS A 211 -9.75 18.93 7.97
CA HIS A 211 -8.85 17.80 8.16
C HIS A 211 -7.91 17.67 6.95
N PRO A 212 -6.57 17.71 7.12
CA PRO A 212 -5.64 17.87 6.01
C PRO A 212 -5.70 16.71 4.99
N ALA A 213 -5.95 15.47 5.44
CA ALA A 213 -6.12 14.35 4.52
C ALA A 213 -7.44 14.43 3.72
N VAL A 214 -8.49 15.06 4.26
CA VAL A 214 -9.77 15.27 3.57
C VAL A 214 -9.64 16.38 2.53
N GLN A 215 -8.94 17.46 2.88
CA GLN A 215 -8.56 18.52 1.93
C GLN A 215 -7.78 17.93 0.75
N MET A 216 -6.78 17.10 1.02
CA MET A 216 -5.97 16.44 -0.01
C MET A 216 -6.79 15.49 -0.90
N VAL A 217 -7.66 14.64 -0.33
CA VAL A 217 -8.54 13.76 -1.14
C VAL A 217 -9.46 14.60 -2.04
N ALA A 218 -10.03 15.68 -1.51
CA ALA A 218 -10.97 16.54 -2.23
C ALA A 218 -10.32 17.40 -3.32
N MET A 219 -9.18 18.03 -3.02
CA MET A 219 -8.58 19.12 -3.82
C MET A 219 -7.34 18.71 -4.64
N GLU A 220 -6.53 17.78 -4.14
CA GLU A 220 -5.22 17.46 -4.74
C GLU A 220 -5.27 16.18 -5.58
N ARG A 221 -5.87 15.11 -5.05
CA ARG A 221 -6.08 13.86 -5.83
C ARG A 221 -6.98 14.11 -7.04
N GLY A 222 -6.67 13.47 -8.15
CA GLY A 222 -7.45 13.49 -9.39
C GLY A 222 -8.87 12.91 -9.29
N LYS A 223 -9.56 12.95 -10.43
CA LYS A 223 -10.96 12.55 -10.64
C LYS A 223 -11.16 11.03 -10.63
N TYR A 224 -10.21 10.27 -11.16
CA TYR A 224 -10.30 8.81 -11.28
C TYR A 224 -9.27 8.12 -10.41
N TYR A 225 -9.62 6.95 -9.88
CA TYR A 225 -8.69 5.98 -9.31
C TYR A 225 -8.51 4.79 -10.26
N MET A 226 -7.32 4.20 -10.21
CA MET A 226 -6.79 3.17 -11.12
C MET A 226 -5.91 2.17 -10.36
#